data_AF-A0A7S2PKA1-F1
#
_entry.id   AF-A0A7S2PKA1-F1
#
_cell.length_a   1.000
_cell.length_b   1.000
_cell.length_c   1.000
_cell.angle_alpha   90.00
_cell.angle_beta   90.00
_cell.angle_gamma   90.00
#
_symmetry.space_group_name_H-M   'P 1'
#
loop_
_entity.id
_entity.type
_entity.pdbx_description
1 polymer ?
#
loop_
_entity_poly.entity_id
_entity_poly.type
_entity_poly.pdbx_seq_one_letter_code
_entity_poly.pdbx_strand_id
1 'polypeptide(L)'
;SCSQNYVKAAISCLERSCKLSPFDARVHNNLGIALQRLLASGENVAFDGDLQERIGYHFWTAVSILEKSSSAGCDVRFDECSSRLNLGLWFANGDRFREAAMVLDAPCMDVEGSMQDSMTKNEVLERILSDAAGLKRFCNSKCK
;
A
#
# COMPACT_ATOMS: atom_id res chain seq x y z
N SER A 1 24.08 -3.17 6.72
CA SER A 1 24.78 -4.39 6.25
C SER A 1 24.14 -5.73 6.66
N CYS A 2 23.03 -5.79 7.41
CA CYS A 2 22.23 -7.04 7.57
C CYS A 2 20.77 -6.84 7.10
N SER A 3 20.13 -5.75 7.52
CA SER A 3 18.78 -5.34 7.05
C SER A 3 18.64 -5.27 5.52
N GLN A 4 19.68 -4.78 4.83
CA GLN A 4 19.67 -4.63 3.36
C GLN A 4 19.63 -5.96 2.61
N ASN A 5 20.29 -6.99 3.14
CA ASN A 5 20.28 -8.32 2.52
C ASN A 5 18.88 -8.94 2.61
N TYR A 6 18.15 -8.67 3.70
CA TYR A 6 16.76 -9.10 3.84
C TYR A 6 15.82 -8.38 2.87
N VAL A 7 16.05 -7.08 2.60
CA VAL A 7 15.25 -6.33 1.62
C VAL A 7 15.42 -6.93 0.21
N LYS A 8 16.67 -7.19 -0.22
CA LYS A 8 16.94 -7.82 -1.52
C LYS A 8 16.36 -9.23 -1.63
N ALA A 9 16.52 -10.04 -0.57
CA ALA A 9 15.95 -11.38 -0.51
C ALA A 9 14.41 -11.34 -0.58
N ALA A 10 13.78 -10.39 0.14
CA ALA A 10 12.34 -10.19 0.10
C ALA A 10 11.86 -9.83 -1.31
N ILE A 11 12.54 -8.88 -1.98
CA ILE A 11 12.22 -8.50 -3.38
C ILE A 11 12.29 -9.73 -4.29
N SER A 12 13.37 -10.51 -4.23
CA SER A 12 13.54 -11.71 -5.06
C SER A 12 12.43 -12.74 -4.84
N CYS A 13 12.08 -13.01 -3.58
CA CYS A 13 10.98 -13.92 -3.24
C CYS A 13 9.63 -13.40 -3.72
N LEU A 14 9.36 -12.11 -3.54
CA LEU A 14 8.10 -11.47 -3.92
C LEU A 14 7.96 -11.38 -5.44
N GLU A 15 9.03 -11.10 -6.19
CA GLU A 15 9.01 -11.13 -7.66
C GLU A 15 8.68 -12.53 -8.19
N ARG A 16 9.23 -13.58 -7.57
CA ARG A 16 8.86 -14.96 -7.90
C ARG A 16 7.40 -15.26 -7.55
N SER A 17 6.94 -14.78 -6.40
CA SER A 17 5.54 -14.94 -5.97
C SER A 17 4.57 -14.23 -6.92
N CYS A 18 4.87 -13.02 -7.38
CA CYS A 18 4.07 -12.29 -8.38
C CYS A 18 3.94 -13.07 -9.69
N LYS A 19 5.00 -13.78 -10.12
CA LYS A 19 4.94 -14.62 -11.33
C LYS A 19 4.04 -15.85 -11.16
N LEU A 20 3.99 -16.41 -9.95
CA LEU A 20 3.18 -17.60 -9.64
C LEU A 20 1.72 -17.24 -9.34
N SER A 21 1.50 -16.09 -8.70
CA SER A 21 0.21 -15.61 -8.22
C SER A 21 0.01 -14.13 -8.57
N PRO A 22 -0.21 -13.79 -9.85
CA PRO A 22 -0.30 -12.40 -10.32
C PRO A 22 -1.53 -11.65 -9.79
N PHE A 23 -2.49 -12.35 -9.19
CA PHE A 23 -3.71 -11.78 -8.62
C PHE A 23 -3.72 -11.79 -7.09
N ASP A 24 -2.59 -12.05 -6.40
CA ASP A 24 -2.51 -11.87 -4.95
C ASP A 24 -2.12 -10.43 -4.61
N ALA A 25 -3.10 -9.65 -4.17
CA ALA A 25 -2.91 -8.25 -3.80
C ALA A 25 -1.85 -8.03 -2.71
N ARG A 26 -1.71 -8.96 -1.76
CA ARG A 26 -0.75 -8.84 -0.65
C ARG A 26 0.68 -8.98 -1.16
N VAL A 27 0.89 -9.82 -2.17
CA VAL A 27 2.20 -9.96 -2.81
C VAL A 27 2.59 -8.65 -3.50
N HIS A 28 1.66 -8.03 -4.24
CA HIS A 28 1.89 -6.72 -4.85
C HIS A 28 2.15 -5.64 -3.80
N ASN A 29 1.33 -5.53 -2.76
CA ASN A 29 1.52 -4.54 -1.69
C ASN A 29 2.89 -4.70 -0.99
N ASN A 30 3.25 -5.94 -0.63
CA ASN A 30 4.53 -6.23 0.01
C ASN A 30 5.72 -5.95 -0.90
N LEU A 31 5.59 -6.19 -2.21
CA LEU A 31 6.65 -5.87 -3.17
C LEU A 31 6.84 -4.35 -3.30
N GLY A 32 5.76 -3.57 -3.32
CA GLY A 32 5.82 -2.11 -3.26
C GLY A 32 6.56 -1.61 -2.01
N ILE A 33 6.24 -2.14 -0.82
CA ILE A 33 6.93 -1.82 0.44
C ILE A 33 8.42 -2.16 0.36
N ALA A 34 8.77 -3.35 -0.14
CA ALA A 34 10.16 -3.80 -0.22
C ALA A 34 10.98 -2.92 -1.19
N LEU A 35 10.40 -2.56 -2.34
CA LEU A 35 11.01 -1.65 -3.30
C LEU A 35 11.16 -0.23 -2.74
N GLN A 36 10.17 0.27 -2.00
CA GLN A 36 10.26 1.58 -1.34
C GLN A 36 11.36 1.62 -0.28
N ARG A 37 11.53 0.54 0.50
CA ARG A 37 12.66 0.40 1.44
C ARG A 37 14.00 0.39 0.73
N LEU A 38 14.08 -0.27 -0.43
CA LEU A 38 15.29 -0.27 -1.24
C LEU A 38 15.60 1.13 -1.77
N LEU A 39 14.61 1.85 -2.30
CA LEU A 39 14.79 3.23 -2.75
C LEU A 39 15.28 4.13 -1.61
N ALA A 40 14.66 4.04 -0.44
CA ALA A 40 15.04 4.83 0.74
C ALA A 40 16.45 4.51 1.27
N SER A 41 17.02 3.36 0.91
CA SER A 41 18.40 3.00 1.28
C SER A 41 19.47 3.76 0.48
N GLY A 42 19.09 4.38 -0.64
CA GLY A 42 20.02 5.04 -1.56
C GLY A 42 20.90 4.08 -2.37
N GLU A 43 20.68 2.76 -2.27
CA GLU A 43 21.38 1.79 -3.11
C GLU A 43 20.92 1.88 -4.57
N ASN A 44 21.90 2.05 -5.46
CA ASN A 44 21.65 2.05 -6.90
C ASN A 44 21.65 0.60 -7.40
N VAL A 45 20.49 -0.05 -7.30
CA VAL A 45 20.29 -1.37 -7.89
C VAL A 45 19.87 -1.18 -9.33
N ALA A 46 20.63 -1.75 -10.27
CA ALA A 46 20.27 -1.73 -11.68
C ALA A 46 18.94 -2.47 -11.87
N PHE A 47 17.88 -1.69 -12.04
CA PHE A 47 16.57 -2.18 -12.44
C PHE A 47 16.31 -1.78 -13.90
N ASP A 48 15.58 -2.63 -14.60
CA ASP A 48 15.05 -2.30 -15.91
C ASP A 48 13.82 -1.39 -15.68
N GLY A 49 14.00 -0.07 -15.84
CA GLY A 49 12.98 0.96 -15.61
C GLY A 49 13.12 1.79 -14.33
N ASP A 50 12.28 2.81 -14.19
CA ASP A 50 12.25 3.71 -13.02
C ASP A 50 11.70 2.97 -11.79
N LEU A 51 12.51 2.89 -10.73
CA LEU A 51 12.14 2.26 -9.47
C LEU A 51 10.89 2.91 -8.84
N GLN A 52 10.73 4.23 -9.00
CA GLN A 52 9.54 4.93 -8.52
C GLN A 52 8.28 4.46 -9.22
N GLU A 53 8.32 4.32 -10.55
CA GLU A 53 7.21 3.83 -11.35
C GLU A 53 6.82 2.39 -10.95
N ARG A 54 7.82 1.53 -10.71
CA ARG A 54 7.60 0.15 -10.25
C ARG A 54 6.92 0.09 -8.88
N ILE A 55 7.33 0.94 -7.94
CA ILE A 55 6.68 1.03 -6.62
C ILE A 55 5.21 1.40 -6.78
N GLY A 56 4.93 2.45 -7.56
CA GLY A 56 3.56 2.90 -7.85
C GLY A 56 2.71 1.82 -8.51
N TYR A 57 3.27 1.12 -9.50
CA TYR A 57 2.60 0.01 -10.20
C TYR A 57 2.12 -1.08 -9.22
N HIS A 58 2.98 -1.50 -8.29
CA HIS A 58 2.65 -2.56 -7.35
C HIS A 58 1.58 -2.12 -6.34
N PHE A 59 1.67 -0.90 -5.80
CA PHE A 59 0.63 -0.39 -4.90
C PHE A 59 -0.71 -0.22 -5.62
N TRP A 60 -0.71 0.33 -6.83
CA TRP A 60 -1.92 0.48 -7.62
C TRP A 60 -2.56 -0.88 -7.94
N THR A 61 -1.76 -1.85 -8.37
CA THR A 61 -2.25 -3.20 -8.70
C THR A 61 -2.88 -3.88 -7.48
N ALA A 62 -2.28 -3.75 -6.29
CA ALA A 62 -2.84 -4.29 -5.06
C ALA A 62 -4.24 -3.70 -4.77
N VAL A 63 -4.39 -2.37 -4.84
CA VAL A 63 -5.68 -1.69 -4.65
C VAL A 63 -6.70 -2.15 -5.70
N SER A 64 -6.33 -2.22 -6.97
CA SER A 64 -7.25 -2.64 -8.04
C SER A 64 -7.73 -4.09 -7.92
N ILE A 65 -6.89 -5.01 -7.43
CA ILE A 65 -7.29 -6.39 -7.14
C ILE A 65 -8.29 -6.43 -5.98
N LEU A 66 -8.01 -5.67 -4.91
CA LEU A 66 -8.85 -5.63 -3.72
C LEU A 66 -10.21 -4.99 -4.00
N GLU A 67 -10.26 -3.92 -4.80
CA GLU A 67 -11.51 -3.30 -5.27
C GLU A 67 -12.41 -4.28 -6.00
N LYS A 68 -11.84 -5.08 -6.90
CA LYS A 68 -12.57 -6.12 -7.62
C LYS A 68 -13.05 -7.23 -6.68
N SER A 69 -12.22 -7.61 -5.70
CA SER A 69 -12.55 -8.63 -4.72
C SER A 69 -13.68 -8.16 -3.78
N SER A 70 -13.61 -6.92 -3.32
CA SER A 70 -14.63 -6.24 -2.51
C SER A 70 -15.96 -6.14 -3.28
N SER A 71 -15.90 -5.74 -4.56
CA SER A 71 -17.07 -5.70 -5.46
C SER A 71 -17.70 -7.06 -5.72
N ALA A 72 -16.93 -8.15 -5.56
CA ALA A 72 -17.43 -9.53 -5.64
C ALA A 72 -17.99 -10.04 -4.29
N GLY A 73 -18.01 -9.21 -3.24
CA GLY A 73 -18.53 -9.54 -1.92
C GLY A 73 -17.52 -10.19 -0.97
N CYS A 74 -16.23 -10.21 -1.30
CA CYS A 74 -15.20 -10.73 -0.40
C CYS A 74 -14.89 -9.70 0.72
N ASP A 75 -14.78 -10.17 1.96
CA ASP A 75 -14.24 -9.34 3.04
C ASP A 75 -12.73 -9.18 2.88
N VAL A 76 -12.34 -8.01 2.38
CA VAL A 76 -10.95 -7.62 2.15
C VAL A 76 -10.60 -6.28 2.80
N ARG A 77 -11.48 -5.76 3.67
CA ARG A 77 -11.40 -4.37 4.18
C ARG A 77 -10.03 -4.04 4.77
N PHE A 78 -9.47 -4.95 5.55
CA PHE A 78 -8.16 -4.75 6.18
C PHE A 78 -7.04 -4.57 5.16
N ASP A 79 -6.90 -5.52 4.22
CA ASP A 79 -5.87 -5.48 3.19
C ASP A 79 -6.06 -4.28 2.25
N GLU A 80 -7.33 -3.94 1.99
CA GLU A 80 -7.75 -2.82 1.16
C GLU A 80 -7.37 -1.47 1.79
N CYS A 81 -7.68 -1.24 3.06
CA CYS A 81 -7.27 -0.03 3.78
C CYS A 81 -5.75 0.11 3.86
N SER A 82 -5.03 -0.98 4.18
CA SER A 82 -3.56 -0.97 4.25
C SER A 82 -2.93 -0.62 2.91
N SER A 83 -3.40 -1.25 1.83
CA SER A 83 -2.88 -1.02 0.47
C SER A 83 -3.16 0.41 -0.02
N ARG A 84 -4.34 0.96 0.29
CA ARG A 84 -4.67 2.35 -0.03
C ARG A 84 -3.85 3.36 0.76
N LEU A 85 -3.57 3.10 2.03
CA LEU A 85 -2.68 3.95 2.82
C LEU A 85 -1.27 4.00 2.20
N ASN A 86 -0.71 2.84 1.82
CA ASN A 86 0.60 2.78 1.17
C ASN A 86 0.62 3.50 -0.19
N LEU A 87 -0.43 3.33 -1.00
CA LEU A 87 -0.56 4.05 -2.28
C LEU A 87 -0.68 5.57 -2.07
N GLY A 88 -1.47 5.99 -1.09
CA GLY A 88 -1.62 7.41 -0.72
C GLY A 88 -0.31 8.03 -0.26
N LEU A 89 0.47 7.31 0.57
CA LEU A 89 1.81 7.73 0.99
C LEU A 89 2.77 7.84 -0.20
N TRP A 90 2.72 6.89 -1.13
CA TRP A 90 3.55 6.94 -2.34
C TRP A 90 3.23 8.18 -3.20
N PHE A 91 1.94 8.48 -3.44
CA PHE A 91 1.54 9.69 -4.13
C PHE A 91 2.00 10.96 -3.39
N ALA A 92 1.78 11.04 -2.07
CA ALA A 92 2.15 12.19 -1.27
C ALA A 92 3.67 12.44 -1.27
N ASN A 93 4.48 11.39 -1.25
CA ASN A 93 5.95 11.50 -1.35
C ASN A 93 6.43 11.98 -2.73
N GLY A 94 5.59 11.85 -3.77
CA GLY A 94 5.84 12.40 -5.10
C GLY A 94 5.15 13.76 -5.35
N ASP A 95 4.73 14.47 -4.29
CA ASP A 95 3.98 15.73 -4.35
C ASP A 95 2.62 15.64 -5.07
N ARG A 96 2.10 14.42 -5.29
CA ARG A 96 0.81 14.15 -5.93
C ARG A 96 -0.32 14.13 -4.90
N PHE A 97 -0.47 15.26 -4.18
CA PHE A 97 -1.36 15.36 -3.04
C PHE A 97 -2.84 15.14 -3.40
N ARG A 98 -3.26 15.53 -4.61
CA ARG A 98 -4.64 15.34 -5.06
C ARG A 98 -4.97 13.87 -5.23
N GLU A 99 -4.10 13.12 -5.91
CA GLU A 99 -4.26 11.67 -6.10
C GLU A 99 -4.17 10.92 -4.76
N ALA A 100 -3.27 11.34 -3.87
CA ALA A 100 -3.20 10.81 -2.52
C ALA A 100 -4.54 10.99 -1.78
N ALA A 101 -5.12 12.20 -1.80
CA ALA A 101 -6.40 12.47 -1.16
C ALA A 101 -7.55 11.65 -1.77
N MET A 102 -7.59 11.49 -3.10
CA MET A 102 -8.61 10.70 -3.80
C MET A 102 -8.58 9.23 -3.39
N VAL A 103 -7.39 8.62 -3.29
CA VAL A 103 -7.29 7.22 -2.85
C VAL A 103 -7.70 7.06 -1.39
N LEU A 104 -7.38 8.03 -0.54
CA LEU A 104 -7.71 8.00 0.89
C LEU A 104 -9.18 8.37 1.19
N ASP A 105 -9.96 8.76 0.19
CA ASP A 105 -11.40 9.06 0.29
C ASP A 105 -12.28 7.83 0.01
N ALA A 106 -11.69 6.63 -0.05
CA ALA A 106 -12.40 5.41 -0.37
C ALA A 106 -13.34 4.94 0.76
N PRO A 107 -14.49 4.30 0.46
CA PRO A 107 -15.46 3.86 1.46
C PRO A 107 -14.90 2.88 2.51
N CYS A 108 -13.88 2.09 2.16
CA CYS A 108 -13.24 1.19 3.14
C CYS A 108 -12.61 1.95 4.32
N MET A 109 -12.26 3.23 4.11
CA MET A 109 -11.61 4.12 5.08
C MET A 109 -12.61 4.77 6.05
N ASP A 110 -13.91 4.54 5.89
CA ASP A 110 -14.91 5.03 6.82
C ASP A 110 -14.90 4.18 8.11
N VAL A 111 -15.13 4.84 9.25
CA VAL A 111 -15.01 4.24 10.59
C VAL A 111 -16.27 3.49 11.03
N GLU A 112 -17.31 3.39 10.20
CA GLU A 112 -18.57 2.78 10.62
C GLU A 112 -18.52 1.25 10.76
N GLY A 113 -19.16 0.76 11.82
CA GLY A 113 -19.55 -0.64 12.00
C GLY A 113 -18.70 -1.41 13.01
N SER A 114 -19.27 -1.66 14.19
CA SER A 114 -18.76 -2.54 15.24
C SER A 114 -18.42 -3.94 14.72
N MET A 115 -17.15 -4.32 14.73
CA MET A 115 -16.72 -5.68 14.41
C MET A 115 -16.31 -6.40 15.70
N GLN A 116 -17.15 -7.34 16.13
CA GLN A 116 -16.88 -8.29 17.21
C GLN A 116 -15.95 -9.39 16.68
N ASP A 117 -14.66 -9.10 16.50
CA ASP A 117 -13.66 -10.16 16.40
C ASP A 117 -12.28 -9.70 16.87
N SER A 118 -11.46 -10.65 17.34
CA SER A 118 -10.18 -10.51 18.08
C SER A 118 -9.57 -9.10 18.24
N MET A 119 -9.32 -8.70 19.50
CA MET A 119 -8.77 -7.40 19.94
C MET A 119 -7.62 -6.83 19.07
N THR A 120 -6.72 -7.68 18.55
CA THR A 120 -5.49 -7.22 17.87
C THR A 120 -5.69 -6.76 16.42
N LYS A 121 -6.57 -7.38 15.63
CA LYS A 121 -6.80 -6.96 14.23
C LYS A 121 -7.54 -5.63 14.17
N ASN A 122 -8.45 -5.40 15.11
CA ASN A 122 -9.22 -4.16 15.20
C ASN A 122 -8.32 -2.98 15.58
N GLU A 123 -7.42 -3.14 16.55
CA GLU A 123 -6.47 -2.08 16.93
C GLU A 123 -5.56 -1.67 15.76
N VAL A 124 -5.09 -2.64 14.96
CA VAL A 124 -4.24 -2.34 13.79
C VAL A 124 -5.06 -1.62 12.71
N LEU A 125 -6.29 -2.07 12.46
CA LEU A 125 -7.18 -1.42 11.51
C LEU A 125 -7.48 0.04 11.93
N GLU A 126 -7.80 0.27 13.19
CA GLU A 126 -8.05 1.62 13.72
C GLU A 126 -6.85 2.55 13.53
N ARG A 127 -5.63 2.04 13.74
CA ARG A 127 -4.40 2.82 13.47
C ARG A 127 -4.27 3.17 11.99
N ILE A 128 -4.50 2.21 11.10
CA ILE A 128 -4.47 2.45 9.65
C ILE A 128 -5.48 3.53 9.25
N LEU A 129 -6.70 3.44 9.77
CA LEU A 129 -7.76 4.42 9.49
C LEU A 129 -7.40 5.81 10.03
N SER A 130 -6.82 5.88 11.24
CA SER A 130 -6.36 7.14 11.85
C SER A 130 -5.23 7.79 11.03
N ASP A 131 -4.24 6.99 10.62
CA ASP A 131 -3.12 7.45 9.79
C ASP A 131 -3.61 7.92 8.42
N ALA A 132 -4.52 7.18 7.79
CA ALA A 132 -5.15 7.54 6.52
C ALA A 132 -5.90 8.88 6.62
N ALA A 133 -6.70 9.06 7.69
CA ALA A 133 -7.40 10.31 7.94
C ALA A 133 -6.44 11.49 8.18
N GLY A 134 -5.35 11.26 8.92
CA GLY A 134 -4.27 12.23 9.12
C GLY A 134 -3.64 12.66 7.80
N LEU A 135 -3.22 11.69 7.00
CA LEU A 135 -2.59 11.91 5.70
C LEU A 135 -3.53 12.63 4.73
N LYS A 136 -4.81 12.22 4.65
CA LYS A 136 -5.82 12.88 3.82
C LYS A 136 -5.99 14.36 4.19
N ARG A 137 -6.05 14.70 5.48
CA ARG A 137 -6.12 16.09 5.94
C ARG A 137 -4.90 16.89 5.51
N PHE A 138 -3.71 16.31 5.64
CA PHE A 138 -2.47 16.91 5.17
C PHE A 138 -2.51 17.16 3.65
N CYS A 139 -2.83 16.15 2.84
CA CYS A 139 -2.93 16.28 1.39
C CYS A 139 -3.94 17.36 0.97
N ASN A 140 -5.12 17.40 1.59
CA ASN A 140 -6.15 18.42 1.32
C ASN A 140 -5.67 19.84 1.65
N SER A 141 -4.81 20.01 2.67
CA SER A 141 -4.20 21.31 2.99
C SER A 141 -3.20 21.80 1.95
N LYS A 142 -2.58 20.88 1.19
CA LYS A 142 -1.59 21.18 0.14
C LYS A 142 -2.22 21.43 -1.24
N CYS A 143 -3.50 21.10 -1.40
CA CYS A 143 -4.26 21.30 -2.64
C CYS A 143 -5.04 22.64 -2.67
N LYS A 144 -4.94 23.46 -1.62
CA LYS A 144 -5.55 24.79 -1.52
C LYS A 144 -4.58 25.86 -1.99
#